data_AF-A0A2N1TSL8-F1
#
_entry.id   AF-A0A2N1TSL8-F1
#
_cell.length_a   1.000
_cell.length_b   1.000
_cell.length_c   1.000
_cell.angle_alpha   90.00
_cell.angle_beta   90.00
_cell.angle_gamma   90.00
#
_symmetry.space_group_name_H-M   'P 1'
#
loop_
_entity.id
_entity.type
_entity.pdbx_description
1 polymer ?
#
loop_
_entity_poly.entity_id
_entity_poly.type
_entity_poly.pdbx_seq_one_letter_code
_entity_poly.pdbx_strand_id
1 'polypeptide(L)'
;MNAESQHSQQHSENQLSETRLSQQHFSEKQRSEKQHSEKLHSEQQNSEQQNSEQQNSEHQNSEHQHSGHQLLKQHSEKQHSVRQSAEQQLLEKQCLEPHPAINSTNSPAGQIGRLTLTAVLVASAAALQIVESPLPRFLPWLKPGLANAMTLFALLRISASAAMTVAVFRTAVAAVFMGSLLSPVHLMSFAGATSAALSMTVLRKIFPATGLATLSVFGALVNNFAQLAVVQFMFASNLSIGLHLALMIWVALPSGLIVARVTQELLRRTP
;
A
#
# COMPACT_ATOMS: atom_id res chain seq x y z
N MET A 1 94.60 54.83 53.63
CA MET A 1 93.21 54.41 53.91
C MET A 1 92.34 54.57 52.64
N ASN A 2 92.70 53.94 51.50
CA ASN A 2 91.95 54.13 50.23
C ASN A 2 91.93 52.90 49.28
N ALA A 3 92.26 51.69 49.78
CA ALA A 3 92.41 50.48 48.93
C ALA A 3 91.17 49.55 48.88
N GLU A 4 90.17 49.72 49.74
CA GLU A 4 88.93 48.90 49.68
C GLU A 4 87.82 49.52 48.80
N SER A 5 88.00 50.74 48.26
CA SER A 5 86.93 51.47 47.54
C SER A 5 86.89 51.28 46.02
N GLN A 6 87.97 50.82 45.35
CA GLN A 6 87.98 50.70 43.87
C GLN A 6 87.52 49.32 43.36
N HIS A 7 87.71 48.24 44.11
CA HIS A 7 87.31 46.90 43.68
C HIS A 7 85.78 46.68 43.78
N SER A 8 85.13 47.44 44.66
CA SER A 8 83.70 47.32 44.96
C SER A 8 82.79 47.91 43.88
N GLN A 9 83.25 48.90 43.11
CA GLN A 9 82.47 49.50 42.01
C GLN A 9 82.47 48.62 40.76
N GLN A 10 83.63 48.09 40.34
CA GLN A 10 83.76 47.36 39.09
C GLN A 10 83.11 45.96 39.15
N HIS A 11 83.05 45.34 40.34
CA HIS A 11 82.33 44.08 40.51
C HIS A 11 80.80 44.26 40.44
N SER A 12 80.29 45.42 40.89
CA SER A 12 78.86 45.73 40.90
C SER A 12 78.30 45.91 39.48
N GLU A 13 79.07 46.49 38.56
CA GLU A 13 78.62 46.69 37.17
C GLU A 13 78.54 45.39 36.35
N ASN A 14 79.47 44.45 36.58
CA ASN A 14 79.43 43.14 35.91
C ASN A 14 78.26 42.28 36.40
N GLN A 15 77.99 42.24 37.70
CA GLN A 15 76.85 41.49 38.24
C GLN A 15 75.50 42.07 37.78
N LEU A 16 75.41 43.41 37.66
CA LEU A 16 74.21 44.07 37.16
C LEU A 16 73.94 43.73 35.68
N SER A 17 74.99 43.59 34.88
CA SER A 17 74.91 43.28 33.45
C SER A 17 74.44 41.85 33.19
N GLU A 18 74.98 40.86 33.92
CA GLU A 18 74.55 39.45 33.79
C GLU A 18 73.10 39.24 34.27
N THR A 19 72.69 39.95 35.31
CA THR A 19 71.31 39.90 35.81
C THR A 19 70.32 40.46 34.78
N ARG A 20 70.69 41.54 34.07
CA ARG A 20 69.85 42.13 33.01
C ARG A 20 69.72 41.22 31.79
N LEU A 21 70.79 40.56 31.37
CA LEU A 21 70.76 39.61 30.24
C LEU A 21 69.87 38.40 30.57
N SER A 22 69.99 37.87 31.79
CA SER A 22 69.17 36.74 32.24
C SER A 22 67.68 37.09 32.32
N GLN A 23 67.34 38.32 32.77
CA GLN A 23 65.95 38.80 32.77
C GLN A 23 65.39 39.02 31.35
N GLN A 24 66.21 39.48 30.40
CA GLN A 24 65.80 39.63 29.00
C GLN A 24 65.47 38.26 28.38
N HIS A 25 66.36 37.28 28.52
CA HIS A 25 66.13 35.93 27.98
C HIS A 25 64.89 35.26 28.57
N PHE A 26 64.64 35.44 29.87
CA PHE A 26 63.44 34.89 30.50
C PHE A 26 62.17 35.58 29.98
N SER A 27 62.21 36.90 29.77
CA SER A 27 61.09 37.69 29.24
C SER A 27 60.78 37.33 27.78
N GLU A 28 61.80 37.12 26.94
CA GLU A 28 61.61 36.67 25.55
C GLU A 28 61.05 35.26 25.47
N LYS A 29 61.51 34.35 26.33
CA LYS A 29 60.98 32.99 26.39
C LYS A 29 59.50 32.96 26.76
N GLN A 30 59.09 33.71 27.79
CA GLN A 30 57.68 33.82 28.16
C GLN A 30 56.83 34.47 27.05
N ARG A 31 57.38 35.47 26.34
CA ARG A 31 56.68 36.09 25.21
C ARG A 31 56.45 35.10 24.07
N SER A 32 57.44 34.26 23.79
CA SER A 32 57.38 33.22 22.74
C SER A 32 56.36 32.13 23.09
N GLU A 33 56.36 31.65 24.34
CA GLU A 33 55.40 30.65 24.82
C GLU A 33 53.95 31.18 24.83
N LYS A 34 53.78 32.46 25.19
CA LYS A 34 52.48 33.12 25.15
C LYS A 34 51.96 33.25 23.71
N GLN A 35 52.80 33.68 22.77
CA GLN A 35 52.42 33.78 21.36
C GLN A 35 52.12 32.42 20.73
N HIS A 36 52.85 31.37 21.10
CA HIS A 36 52.59 30.02 20.61
C HIS A 36 51.26 29.48 21.16
N SER A 37 50.97 29.72 22.45
CA SER A 37 49.70 29.33 23.07
C SER A 37 48.51 30.08 22.47
N GLU A 38 48.66 31.38 22.18
CA GLU A 38 47.63 32.18 21.51
C GLU A 38 47.37 31.71 20.07
N LYS A 39 48.42 31.30 19.35
CA LYS A 39 48.29 30.76 17.99
C LYS A 39 47.57 29.39 17.99
N LEU A 40 47.95 28.48 18.90
CA LEU A 40 47.26 27.19 19.02
C LEU A 40 45.79 27.34 19.40
N HIS A 41 45.48 28.28 20.31
CA HIS A 41 44.10 28.53 20.71
C HIS A 41 43.26 29.11 19.57
N SER A 42 43.83 30.00 18.76
CA SER A 42 43.15 30.56 17.59
C SER A 42 42.96 29.54 16.46
N GLU A 43 43.92 28.63 16.22
CA GLU A 43 43.74 27.53 15.26
C GLU A 43 42.70 26.50 15.72
N GLN A 44 42.68 26.17 17.02
CA GLN A 44 41.69 25.27 17.58
C GLN A 44 40.28 25.87 17.50
N GLN A 45 40.12 27.13 17.87
CA GLN A 45 38.83 27.83 17.81
C GLN A 45 38.31 27.97 16.37
N ASN A 46 39.20 28.21 15.40
CA ASN A 46 38.83 28.24 13.98
C ASN A 46 38.40 26.85 13.47
N SER A 47 39.09 25.79 13.89
CA SER A 47 38.75 24.40 13.52
C SER A 47 37.39 23.98 14.09
N GLU A 48 37.09 24.37 15.33
CA GLU A 48 35.78 24.12 15.96
C GLU A 48 34.66 24.92 15.27
N GLN A 49 34.92 26.18 14.91
CA GLN A 49 33.95 27.01 14.20
C GLN A 49 33.66 26.46 12.80
N GLN A 50 34.68 26.02 12.07
CA GLN A 50 34.53 25.46 10.73
C GLN A 50 33.78 24.11 10.77
N ASN A 51 34.00 23.28 11.78
CA ASN A 51 33.24 22.05 11.99
C ASN A 51 31.77 22.32 12.37
N SER A 52 31.53 23.36 13.19
CA SER A 52 30.19 23.80 13.56
C SER A 52 29.38 24.28 12.34
N GLU A 53 30.01 25.05 11.46
CA GLU A 53 29.40 25.54 10.22
C GLU A 53 29.14 24.41 9.23
N GLN A 54 30.03 23.42 9.16
CA GLN A 54 29.86 22.26 8.28
C GLN A 54 28.74 21.33 8.78
N GLN A 55 28.67 21.04 10.08
CA GLN A 55 27.57 20.29 10.68
C GLN A 55 26.22 21.00 10.50
N ASN A 56 26.19 22.33 10.67
CA ASN A 56 24.96 23.09 10.48
C ASN A 56 24.50 23.07 9.01
N SER A 57 25.45 23.14 8.06
CA SER A 57 25.17 23.05 6.62
C SER A 57 24.64 21.66 6.21
N GLU A 58 25.18 20.59 6.79
CA GLU A 58 24.72 19.20 6.54
C GLU A 58 23.35 18.92 7.16
N HIS A 59 23.09 19.46 8.36
CA HIS A 59 21.79 19.34 9.02
C HIS A 59 20.70 20.08 8.25
N GLN A 60 21.00 21.31 7.80
CA GLN A 60 20.06 22.14 7.04
C GLN A 60 19.78 21.56 5.64
N ASN A 61 20.76 20.91 5.01
CA ASN A 61 20.55 20.19 3.75
C ASN A 61 19.70 18.92 3.94
N SER A 62 19.95 18.17 5.01
CA SER A 62 19.18 16.95 5.34
C SER A 62 17.70 17.26 5.66
N GLU A 63 17.43 18.35 6.38
CA GLU A 63 16.06 18.79 6.66
C GLU A 63 15.33 19.31 5.41
N HIS A 64 16.03 20.03 4.51
CA HIS A 64 15.44 20.44 3.24
C HIS A 64 15.13 19.27 2.31
N GLN A 65 15.99 18.24 2.28
CA GLN A 65 15.75 17.04 1.47
C GLN A 65 14.60 16.20 2.03
N HIS A 66 14.48 16.10 3.36
CA HIS A 66 13.38 15.40 4.01
C HIS A 66 12.03 16.11 3.81
N SER A 67 12.02 17.45 3.92
CA SER A 67 10.83 18.27 3.69
C SER A 67 10.39 18.28 2.22
N GLY A 68 11.34 18.31 1.28
CA GLY A 68 11.06 18.20 -0.16
C GLY A 68 10.46 16.84 -0.57
N HIS A 69 10.99 15.73 -0.04
CA HIS A 69 10.43 14.40 -0.29
C HIS A 69 9.06 14.20 0.37
N GLN A 70 8.82 14.78 1.56
CA GLN A 70 7.51 14.74 2.20
C GLN A 70 6.48 15.58 1.45
N LEU A 71 6.85 16.76 0.93
CA LEU A 71 5.99 17.58 0.07
C LEU A 71 5.66 16.88 -1.25
N LEU A 72 6.63 16.21 -1.89
CA LEU A 72 6.38 15.48 -3.15
C LEU A 72 5.48 14.25 -2.93
N LYS A 73 5.62 13.55 -1.80
CA LYS A 73 4.71 12.46 -1.41
C LYS A 73 3.32 12.98 -1.09
N GLN A 74 3.19 14.05 -0.30
CA GLN A 74 1.89 14.67 -0.02
C GLN A 74 1.23 15.20 -1.30
N HIS A 75 1.98 15.77 -2.23
CA HIS A 75 1.43 16.28 -3.49
C HIS A 75 0.99 15.13 -4.41
N SER A 76 1.74 14.02 -4.45
CA SER A 76 1.35 12.82 -5.20
C SER A 76 0.13 12.11 -4.58
N GLU A 77 0.07 11.98 -3.25
CA GLU A 77 -1.08 11.41 -2.54
C GLU A 77 -2.32 12.31 -2.61
N LYS A 78 -2.16 13.63 -2.48
CA LYS A 78 -3.27 14.58 -2.70
C LYS A 78 -3.72 14.60 -4.15
N GLN A 79 -2.81 14.53 -5.14
CA GLN A 79 -3.21 14.43 -6.54
C GLN A 79 -3.89 13.09 -6.86
N HIS A 80 -3.43 11.97 -6.30
CA HIS A 80 -4.09 10.68 -6.46
C HIS A 80 -5.45 10.64 -5.77
N SER A 81 -5.58 11.22 -4.58
CA SER A 81 -6.85 11.32 -3.85
C SER A 81 -7.84 12.26 -4.54
N VAL A 82 -7.38 13.41 -5.05
CA VAL A 82 -8.22 14.34 -5.83
C VAL A 82 -8.61 13.74 -7.17
N ARG A 83 -7.72 13.00 -7.85
CA ARG A 83 -8.05 12.31 -9.10
C ARG A 83 -9.00 11.14 -8.87
N GLN A 84 -8.81 10.37 -7.81
CA GLN A 84 -9.77 9.33 -7.41
C GLN A 84 -11.10 9.91 -6.95
N SER A 85 -11.12 11.03 -6.25
CA SER A 85 -12.35 11.72 -5.83
C SER A 85 -13.05 12.36 -7.02
N ALA A 86 -12.31 12.89 -7.99
CA ALA A 86 -12.84 13.41 -9.24
C ALA A 86 -13.38 12.28 -10.13
N GLU A 87 -12.70 11.13 -10.21
CA GLU A 87 -13.19 9.93 -10.91
C GLU A 87 -14.39 9.30 -10.20
N GLN A 88 -14.41 9.28 -8.85
CA GLN A 88 -15.57 8.87 -8.06
C GLN A 88 -16.74 9.82 -8.26
N GLN A 89 -16.51 11.13 -8.31
CA GLN A 89 -17.56 12.12 -8.61
C GLN A 89 -18.04 12.03 -10.07
N LEU A 90 -17.16 11.72 -11.03
CA LEU A 90 -17.54 11.47 -12.43
C LEU A 90 -18.39 10.19 -12.56
N LEU A 91 -18.04 9.14 -11.80
CA LEU A 91 -18.84 7.91 -11.66
C LEU A 91 -20.16 8.16 -10.92
N GLU A 92 -20.18 9.03 -9.90
CA GLU A 92 -21.40 9.38 -9.16
C GLU A 92 -22.35 10.22 -10.03
N LYS A 93 -21.83 11.19 -10.79
CA LYS A 93 -22.63 12.01 -11.71
C LYS A 93 -23.23 11.20 -12.86
N GLN A 94 -22.63 10.07 -13.22
CA GLN A 94 -23.21 9.12 -14.16
C GLN A 94 -24.22 8.15 -13.51
N CYS A 95 -24.24 8.06 -12.18
CA CYS A 95 -25.15 7.23 -11.39
C CYS A 95 -26.41 7.98 -10.89
N LEU A 96 -26.51 9.29 -11.10
CA LEU A 96 -27.49 10.18 -10.47
C LEU A 96 -28.38 10.95 -11.46
N GLU A 97 -28.51 10.48 -12.70
CA GLU A 97 -29.71 10.81 -13.47
C GLU A 97 -30.72 9.68 -13.23
N PRO A 98 -31.97 9.98 -12.79
CA PRO A 98 -33.02 9.00 -12.81
C PRO A 98 -33.23 8.64 -14.27
N HIS A 99 -32.61 7.54 -14.71
CA HIS A 99 -32.88 6.99 -16.03
C HIS A 99 -34.40 6.88 -16.12
N PRO A 100 -35.03 7.62 -17.05
CA PRO A 100 -36.47 7.58 -17.21
C PRO A 100 -36.80 6.11 -17.45
N ALA A 101 -37.89 5.64 -16.86
CA ALA A 101 -38.42 4.32 -17.11
C ALA A 101 -38.36 4.05 -18.62
N ILE A 102 -37.33 3.33 -19.07
CA ILE A 102 -37.25 2.89 -20.45
C ILE A 102 -38.20 1.71 -20.47
N ASN A 103 -39.47 2.07 -20.66
CA ASN A 103 -40.51 1.21 -21.17
C ASN A 103 -39.81 0.31 -22.19
N SER A 104 -39.68 -0.96 -21.82
CA SER A 104 -38.93 -1.94 -22.58
C SER A 104 -39.56 -2.04 -23.96
N THR A 105 -39.02 -1.29 -24.91
CA THR A 105 -39.13 -1.65 -26.32
C THR A 105 -38.29 -2.91 -26.43
N ASN A 106 -38.98 -4.06 -26.33
CA ASN A 106 -38.47 -5.39 -26.58
C ASN A 106 -38.05 -5.50 -28.05
N SER A 107 -37.00 -4.78 -28.46
CA SER A 107 -36.40 -4.97 -29.76
C SER A 107 -35.61 -6.28 -29.72
N PRO A 108 -35.94 -7.28 -30.56
CA PRO A 108 -35.29 -8.59 -30.54
C PRO A 108 -33.77 -8.50 -30.71
N ALA A 109 -33.29 -7.50 -31.46
CA ALA A 109 -31.85 -7.24 -31.65
C ALA A 109 -31.10 -6.90 -30.34
N GLY A 110 -31.70 -6.11 -29.45
CA GLY A 110 -31.07 -5.74 -28.17
C GLY A 110 -31.06 -6.89 -27.15
N GLN A 111 -32.09 -7.75 -27.20
CA GLN A 111 -32.18 -8.93 -26.34
C GLN A 111 -31.13 -9.99 -26.74
N ILE A 112 -30.96 -10.23 -28.04
CA ILE A 112 -29.94 -11.16 -28.57
C ILE A 112 -28.53 -10.69 -28.17
N GLY A 113 -28.25 -9.38 -28.25
CA GLY A 113 -26.96 -8.82 -27.83
C GLY A 113 -26.65 -9.06 -26.35
N ARG A 114 -27.62 -8.83 -25.46
CA ARG A 114 -27.47 -9.09 -24.01
C ARG A 114 -27.28 -10.56 -23.69
N LEU A 115 -28.02 -11.44 -24.36
CA LEU A 115 -27.88 -12.89 -24.19
C LEU A 115 -26.51 -13.37 -24.68
N THR A 116 -26.05 -12.87 -25.82
CA THR A 116 -24.73 -13.19 -26.38
C THR A 116 -23.62 -12.74 -25.44
N LEU A 117 -23.69 -11.52 -24.92
CA LEU A 117 -22.72 -11.01 -23.96
C LEU A 117 -22.70 -11.86 -22.68
N THR A 118 -23.88 -12.21 -22.16
CA THR A 118 -23.99 -13.07 -20.97
C THR A 118 -23.39 -14.45 -21.23
N ALA A 119 -23.62 -15.05 -22.40
CA ALA A 119 -23.07 -16.35 -22.79
C ALA A 119 -21.54 -16.32 -22.92
N VAL A 120 -20.98 -15.27 -23.53
CA VAL A 120 -19.52 -15.05 -23.60
C VAL A 120 -18.93 -14.92 -22.20
N LEU A 121 -19.62 -14.21 -21.31
CA LEU A 121 -19.19 -14.05 -19.93
C LEU A 121 -19.23 -15.37 -19.14
N VAL A 122 -20.28 -16.17 -19.32
CA VAL A 122 -20.40 -17.53 -18.76
C VAL A 122 -19.22 -18.39 -19.23
N ALA A 123 -18.96 -18.41 -20.54
CA ALA A 123 -17.88 -19.20 -21.13
C ALA A 123 -16.52 -18.78 -20.57
N SER A 124 -16.28 -17.47 -20.48
CA SER A 124 -15.03 -16.90 -19.95
C SER A 124 -14.86 -17.21 -18.45
N ALA A 125 -15.94 -17.09 -17.67
CA ALA A 125 -15.94 -17.42 -16.25
C ALA A 125 -15.71 -18.91 -15.99
N ALA A 126 -16.30 -19.79 -16.81
CA ALA A 126 -16.09 -21.23 -16.73
C ALA A 126 -14.65 -21.61 -17.08
N ALA A 127 -14.10 -21.03 -18.16
CA ALA A 127 -12.71 -21.25 -18.57
C ALA A 127 -11.73 -20.83 -17.47
N LEU A 128 -11.92 -19.64 -16.88
CA LEU A 128 -11.14 -19.18 -15.73
C LEU A 128 -11.23 -20.16 -14.56
N GLN A 129 -12.44 -20.62 -14.21
CA GLN A 129 -12.63 -21.56 -13.11
C GLN A 129 -11.89 -22.90 -13.35
N ILE A 130 -11.89 -23.41 -14.59
CA ILE A 130 -11.20 -24.65 -14.97
C ILE A 130 -9.69 -24.44 -14.90
N VAL A 131 -9.17 -23.35 -15.47
CA VAL A 131 -7.73 -23.02 -15.49
C VAL A 131 -7.19 -22.71 -14.09
N GLU A 132 -8.01 -22.14 -13.20
CA GLU A 132 -7.65 -21.91 -11.80
C GLU A 132 -7.65 -23.20 -10.97
N SER A 133 -8.34 -24.26 -11.40
CA SER A 133 -8.45 -25.51 -10.65
C SER A 133 -7.13 -26.26 -10.42
N PRO A 134 -6.23 -26.39 -11.43
CA PRO A 134 -4.93 -27.06 -11.25
C PRO A 134 -3.84 -26.19 -10.62
N LEU A 135 -4.07 -24.88 -10.41
CA LEU A 135 -3.03 -24.02 -9.85
C LEU A 135 -2.69 -24.44 -8.41
N PRO A 136 -1.40 -24.54 -8.05
CA PRO A 136 -0.99 -24.84 -6.68
C PRO A 136 -1.56 -23.74 -5.77
N ARG A 137 -2.46 -24.15 -4.87
CA ARG A 137 -3.15 -23.23 -3.98
C ARG A 137 -2.11 -22.59 -3.05
N PHE A 138 -1.85 -21.29 -3.20
CA PHE A 138 -0.92 -20.54 -2.34
C PHE A 138 -1.27 -20.67 -0.85
N LEU A 139 -2.57 -20.82 -0.54
CA LEU A 139 -3.12 -21.19 0.76
C LEU A 139 -4.22 -22.25 0.55
N PRO A 140 -4.40 -23.25 1.43
CA PRO A 140 -5.41 -24.31 1.28
C PRO A 140 -6.82 -23.80 0.97
N TRP A 141 -7.12 -22.56 1.38
CA TRP A 141 -8.43 -21.92 1.29
C TRP A 141 -8.50 -20.70 0.35
N LEU A 142 -7.38 -20.27 -0.26
CA LEU A 142 -7.35 -19.08 -1.11
C LEU A 142 -7.53 -19.47 -2.57
N LYS A 143 -8.75 -19.29 -3.10
CA LYS A 143 -9.01 -19.36 -4.54
C LYS A 143 -8.81 -17.95 -5.13
N PRO A 144 -8.07 -17.78 -6.25
CA PRO A 144 -7.77 -16.45 -6.82
C PRO A 144 -9.03 -15.66 -7.21
N GLY A 145 -10.18 -16.33 -7.33
CA GLY A 145 -11.48 -15.68 -7.44
C GLY A 145 -11.72 -15.01 -8.79
N LEU A 146 -10.90 -15.25 -9.81
CA LEU A 146 -11.01 -14.56 -11.11
C LEU A 146 -12.36 -14.85 -11.77
N ALA A 147 -12.87 -16.07 -11.62
CA ALA A 147 -14.21 -16.40 -12.08
C ALA A 147 -15.29 -15.53 -11.39
N ASN A 148 -15.12 -15.15 -10.12
CA ASN A 148 -16.07 -14.29 -9.39
C ASN A 148 -16.01 -12.84 -9.89
N ALA A 149 -14.87 -12.40 -10.42
CA ALA A 149 -14.76 -11.09 -11.07
C ALA A 149 -15.65 -10.98 -12.30
N MET A 150 -15.79 -12.06 -13.07
CA MET A 150 -16.72 -12.10 -14.20
C MET A 150 -18.18 -12.00 -13.74
N THR A 151 -18.54 -12.67 -12.64
CA THR A 151 -19.88 -12.54 -12.04
C THR A 151 -20.17 -11.12 -11.56
N LEU A 152 -19.19 -10.48 -10.90
CA LEU A 152 -19.31 -9.10 -10.44
C LEU A 152 -19.39 -8.11 -11.62
N PHE A 153 -18.58 -8.32 -12.66
CA PHE A 153 -18.65 -7.55 -13.89
C PHE A 153 -20.04 -7.65 -14.55
N ALA A 154 -20.62 -8.87 -14.60
CA ALA A 154 -21.97 -9.10 -15.11
C ALA A 154 -23.04 -8.30 -14.33
N LEU A 155 -22.90 -8.28 -13.00
CA LEU A 155 -23.80 -7.57 -12.10
C LEU A 155 -23.77 -6.06 -12.35
N LEU A 156 -22.58 -5.52 -12.61
CA LEU A 156 -22.37 -4.08 -12.81
C LEU A 156 -22.72 -3.63 -14.24
N ARG A 157 -22.43 -4.44 -15.26
CA ARG A 157 -22.56 -4.03 -16.68
C ARG A 157 -23.90 -4.45 -17.31
N ILE A 158 -24.48 -5.58 -16.89
CA ILE A 158 -25.67 -6.16 -17.54
C ILE A 158 -26.90 -6.08 -16.63
N SER A 159 -26.91 -6.86 -15.55
CA SER A 159 -28.00 -6.93 -14.56
C SER A 159 -27.73 -8.00 -13.50
N ALA A 160 -28.50 -7.95 -12.41
CA ALA A 160 -28.55 -9.01 -11.40
C ALA A 160 -28.91 -10.39 -11.97
N SER A 161 -29.87 -10.45 -12.91
CA SER A 161 -30.26 -11.71 -13.56
C SER A 161 -29.13 -12.32 -14.38
N ALA A 162 -28.33 -11.49 -15.07
CA ALA A 162 -27.17 -11.96 -15.81
C ALA A 162 -26.07 -12.47 -14.87
N ALA A 163 -25.81 -11.79 -13.75
CA ALA A 163 -24.86 -12.26 -12.73
C ALA A 163 -25.24 -13.63 -12.16
N MET A 164 -26.50 -13.85 -11.83
CA MET A 164 -26.98 -15.15 -11.36
C MET A 164 -26.82 -16.23 -12.45
N THR A 165 -27.15 -15.90 -13.69
CA THR A 165 -26.96 -16.80 -14.84
C THR A 165 -25.47 -17.19 -14.98
N VAL A 166 -24.57 -16.21 -14.90
CA VAL A 166 -23.12 -16.44 -14.92
C VAL A 166 -22.69 -17.34 -13.77
N ALA A 167 -23.14 -17.08 -12.54
CA ALA A 167 -22.77 -17.87 -11.36
C ALA A 167 -23.20 -19.34 -11.46
N VAL A 168 -24.43 -19.58 -11.93
CA VAL A 168 -25.01 -20.93 -12.09
C VAL A 168 -24.35 -21.67 -13.26
N PHE A 169 -24.34 -21.08 -14.45
CA PHE A 169 -23.86 -21.80 -15.63
C PHE A 169 -22.34 -21.99 -15.62
N ARG A 170 -21.54 -21.03 -15.11
CA ARG A 170 -20.08 -21.22 -15.07
C ARG A 170 -19.68 -22.44 -14.23
N THR A 171 -20.39 -22.67 -13.12
CA THR A 171 -20.09 -23.78 -12.20
C THR A 171 -20.60 -25.09 -12.75
N ALA A 172 -21.77 -25.09 -13.42
CA ALA A 172 -22.28 -26.26 -14.14
C ALA A 172 -21.33 -26.67 -15.29
N VAL A 173 -20.92 -25.73 -16.15
CA VAL A 173 -20.01 -25.99 -17.26
C VAL A 173 -18.66 -26.49 -16.74
N ALA A 174 -18.06 -25.83 -15.75
CA ALA A 174 -16.80 -26.29 -15.16
C ALA A 174 -16.90 -27.73 -14.61
N ALA A 175 -18.02 -28.06 -13.97
CA ALA A 175 -18.25 -29.37 -13.39
C ALA A 175 -18.47 -30.48 -14.44
N VAL A 176 -19.05 -30.16 -15.61
CA VAL A 176 -19.09 -31.08 -16.77
C VAL A 176 -17.67 -31.34 -17.28
N PHE A 177 -16.89 -30.29 -17.52
CA PHE A 177 -15.52 -30.40 -18.08
C PHE A 177 -14.57 -31.15 -17.14
N MET A 178 -14.71 -30.95 -15.83
CA MET A 178 -13.91 -31.66 -14.81
C MET A 178 -14.46 -33.07 -14.51
N GLY A 179 -15.55 -33.51 -15.15
CA GLY A 179 -16.11 -34.86 -14.99
C GLY A 179 -16.65 -35.15 -13.58
N SER A 180 -17.10 -34.11 -12.86
CA SER A 180 -17.25 -34.16 -11.40
C SER A 180 -18.51 -33.42 -10.91
N LEU A 181 -19.56 -33.41 -11.74
CA LEU A 181 -20.86 -32.74 -11.54
C LEU A 181 -21.45 -32.84 -10.13
N LEU A 182 -21.34 -34.01 -9.49
CA LEU A 182 -21.91 -34.27 -8.16
C LEU A 182 -20.85 -34.44 -7.07
N SER A 183 -19.61 -34.03 -7.33
CA SER A 183 -18.57 -34.05 -6.31
C SER A 183 -18.83 -32.96 -5.26
N PRO A 184 -18.52 -33.23 -3.97
CA PRO A 184 -18.60 -32.23 -2.90
C PRO A 184 -17.90 -30.91 -3.25
N VAL A 185 -16.81 -30.96 -4.03
CA VAL A 185 -16.05 -29.78 -4.47
C VAL A 185 -16.87 -28.88 -5.40
N HIS A 186 -17.67 -29.46 -6.29
CA HIS A 186 -18.51 -28.70 -7.21
C HIS A 186 -19.77 -28.15 -6.52
N LEU A 187 -20.39 -28.93 -5.62
CA LEU A 187 -21.50 -28.44 -4.79
C LEU A 187 -21.08 -27.25 -3.95
N MET A 188 -19.89 -27.33 -3.34
CA MET A 188 -19.29 -26.23 -2.59
C MET A 188 -19.11 -24.99 -3.48
N SER A 189 -18.51 -25.15 -4.66
CA SER A 189 -18.34 -24.03 -5.61
C SER A 189 -19.66 -23.45 -6.11
N PHE A 190 -20.66 -24.29 -6.35
CA PHE A 190 -21.99 -23.89 -6.82
C PHE A 190 -22.73 -23.07 -5.75
N ALA A 191 -22.80 -23.59 -4.52
CA ALA A 191 -23.44 -22.91 -3.39
C ALA A 191 -22.73 -21.58 -3.07
N GLY A 192 -21.40 -21.57 -3.09
CA GLY A 192 -20.61 -20.35 -2.91
C GLY A 192 -20.89 -19.29 -3.97
N ALA A 193 -20.84 -19.70 -5.25
CA ALA A 193 -21.08 -18.82 -6.39
C ALA A 193 -22.46 -18.16 -6.36
N THR A 194 -23.50 -18.96 -6.13
CA THR A 194 -24.89 -18.50 -6.13
C THR A 194 -25.19 -17.63 -4.92
N SER A 195 -24.72 -18.03 -3.74
CA SER A 195 -24.88 -17.23 -2.51
C SER A 195 -24.17 -15.89 -2.62
N ALA A 196 -22.95 -15.85 -3.18
CA ALA A 196 -22.22 -14.61 -3.39
C ALA A 196 -22.93 -13.69 -4.41
N ALA A 197 -23.37 -14.23 -5.56
CA ALA A 197 -24.09 -13.44 -6.56
C ALA A 197 -25.41 -12.88 -6.01
N LEU A 198 -26.15 -13.68 -5.23
CA LEU A 198 -27.36 -13.25 -4.55
C LEU A 198 -27.06 -12.14 -3.55
N SER A 199 -26.06 -12.35 -2.71
CA SER A 199 -25.71 -11.40 -1.66
C SER A 199 -25.20 -10.06 -2.20
N MET A 200 -24.37 -10.08 -3.26
CA MET A 200 -23.98 -8.86 -3.98
C MET A 200 -25.19 -8.15 -4.58
N THR A 201 -26.13 -8.89 -5.18
CA THR A 201 -27.37 -8.32 -5.73
C THR A 201 -28.22 -7.64 -4.65
N VAL A 202 -28.42 -8.31 -3.52
CA VAL A 202 -29.17 -7.78 -2.38
C VAL A 202 -28.49 -6.55 -1.81
N LEU A 203 -27.17 -6.61 -1.60
CA LEU A 203 -26.40 -5.49 -1.06
C LEU A 203 -26.49 -4.26 -1.96
N ARG A 204 -26.38 -4.43 -3.29
CA ARG A 204 -26.54 -3.33 -4.25
C ARG A 204 -27.95 -2.75 -4.27
N LYS A 205 -28.97 -3.58 -4.02
CA LYS A 205 -30.36 -3.11 -3.97
C LYS A 205 -30.65 -2.32 -2.71
N ILE A 206 -30.06 -2.70 -1.57
CA ILE A 206 -30.24 -2.00 -0.29
C ILE A 206 -29.37 -0.74 -0.23
N PHE A 207 -28.12 -0.83 -0.69
CA PHE A 207 -27.14 0.24 -0.64
C PHE A 207 -26.63 0.56 -2.06
N PRO A 208 -27.32 1.44 -2.81
CA PRO A 208 -26.93 1.77 -4.18
C PRO A 208 -25.57 2.48 -4.26
N ALA A 209 -25.15 3.19 -3.19
CA ALA A 209 -23.85 3.86 -3.07
C ALA A 209 -22.69 2.93 -2.68
N THR A 210 -22.90 1.60 -2.69
CA THR A 210 -21.84 0.64 -2.33
C THR A 210 -20.72 0.65 -3.36
N GLY A 211 -19.50 0.95 -2.90
CA GLY A 211 -18.31 0.89 -3.73
C GLY A 211 -18.00 -0.52 -4.26
N LEU A 212 -17.32 -0.58 -5.40
CA LEU A 212 -16.96 -1.83 -6.09
C LEU A 212 -16.12 -2.76 -5.20
N ALA A 213 -15.19 -2.20 -4.42
CA ALA A 213 -14.36 -2.96 -3.48
C ALA A 213 -15.20 -3.63 -2.39
N THR A 214 -16.15 -2.91 -1.80
CA THR A 214 -17.05 -3.44 -0.75
C THR A 214 -17.90 -4.58 -1.30
N LEU A 215 -18.48 -4.40 -2.49
CA LEU A 215 -19.32 -5.41 -3.13
C LEU A 215 -18.52 -6.71 -3.39
N SER A 216 -17.29 -6.56 -3.85
CA SER A 216 -16.37 -7.65 -4.12
C SER A 216 -15.95 -8.40 -2.85
N VAL A 217 -15.47 -7.67 -1.83
CA VAL A 217 -15.04 -8.24 -0.54
C VAL A 217 -16.21 -8.94 0.15
N PHE A 218 -17.40 -8.33 0.15
CA PHE A 218 -18.59 -8.92 0.73
C PHE A 218 -19.00 -10.21 0.03
N GLY A 219 -18.99 -10.24 -1.31
CA GLY A 219 -19.27 -11.46 -2.04
C GLY A 219 -18.19 -12.53 -1.86
N ALA A 220 -16.92 -12.17 -1.70
CA ALA A 220 -15.85 -13.11 -1.36
C ALA A 220 -16.06 -13.74 0.03
N LEU A 221 -16.47 -12.93 1.02
CA LEU A 221 -16.82 -13.41 2.36
C LEU A 221 -17.99 -14.40 2.30
N VAL A 222 -19.07 -14.04 1.61
CA VAL A 222 -20.27 -14.88 1.49
C VAL A 222 -19.99 -16.16 0.71
N ASN A 223 -19.20 -16.08 -0.36
CA ASN A 223 -18.76 -17.26 -1.09
C ASN A 223 -18.05 -18.23 -0.15
N ASN A 224 -17.03 -17.76 0.57
CA ASN A 224 -16.25 -18.57 1.49
C ASN A 224 -17.09 -19.15 2.64
N PHE A 225 -18.03 -18.35 3.17
CA PHE A 225 -18.96 -18.80 4.20
C PHE A 225 -19.87 -19.92 3.69
N ALA A 226 -20.47 -19.76 2.51
CA ALA A 226 -21.33 -20.79 1.91
C ALA A 226 -20.56 -22.07 1.59
N GLN A 227 -19.30 -21.95 1.14
CA GLN A 227 -18.43 -23.12 0.94
C GLN A 227 -18.21 -23.90 2.25
N LEU A 228 -17.87 -23.20 3.34
CA LEU A 228 -17.74 -23.82 4.67
C LEU A 228 -19.06 -24.42 5.17
N ALA A 229 -20.18 -23.75 4.98
CA ALA A 229 -21.50 -24.26 5.38
C ALA A 229 -21.82 -25.60 4.69
N VAL A 230 -21.51 -25.72 3.39
CA VAL A 230 -21.66 -26.99 2.65
C VAL A 230 -20.71 -28.06 3.18
N VAL A 231 -19.46 -27.73 3.49
CA VAL A 231 -18.51 -28.68 4.11
C VAL A 231 -19.06 -29.20 5.43
N GLN A 232 -19.49 -28.30 6.30
CA GLN A 232 -20.03 -28.65 7.61
C GLN A 232 -21.28 -29.52 7.50
N PHE A 233 -22.16 -29.21 6.54
CA PHE A 233 -23.36 -29.99 6.27
C PHE A 233 -23.04 -31.39 5.72
N MET A 234 -22.11 -31.52 4.77
CA MET A 234 -21.80 -32.81 4.12
C MET A 234 -20.90 -33.72 4.95
N PHE A 235 -19.93 -33.19 5.68
CA PHE A 235 -18.94 -33.97 6.42
C PHE A 235 -19.26 -34.11 7.92
N ALA A 236 -20.37 -33.52 8.39
CA ALA A 236 -20.82 -33.57 9.78
C ALA A 236 -19.69 -33.28 10.81
N SER A 237 -18.74 -32.44 10.43
CA SER A 237 -17.54 -32.18 11.21
C SER A 237 -17.83 -31.17 12.33
N ASN A 238 -17.56 -31.55 13.59
CA ASN A 238 -17.56 -30.68 14.78
C ASN A 238 -16.37 -29.69 14.76
N LEU A 239 -16.09 -29.05 13.62
CA LEU A 239 -15.06 -28.03 13.51
C LEU A 239 -15.56 -26.74 14.17
N SER A 240 -14.76 -26.14 15.04
CA SER A 240 -15.05 -24.84 15.65
C SER A 240 -15.29 -23.78 14.58
N ILE A 241 -16.57 -23.45 14.38
CA ILE A 241 -17.07 -22.49 13.38
C ILE A 241 -16.41 -21.11 13.55
N GLY A 242 -16.14 -20.69 14.79
CA GLY A 242 -15.54 -19.39 15.09
C GLY A 242 -14.12 -19.21 14.54
N LEU A 243 -13.29 -20.25 14.59
CA LEU A 243 -11.89 -20.17 14.15
C LEU A 243 -11.77 -20.18 12.60
N HIS A 244 -12.66 -20.91 11.93
CA HIS A 244 -12.76 -20.91 10.48
C HIS A 244 -13.30 -19.58 9.96
N LEU A 245 -14.28 -18.98 10.65
CA LEU A 245 -14.78 -17.65 10.30
C LEU A 245 -13.69 -16.58 10.35
N ALA A 246 -12.91 -16.56 11.44
CA ALA A 246 -11.80 -15.62 11.59
C ALA A 246 -10.75 -15.79 10.47
N LEU A 247 -10.44 -17.04 10.11
CA LEU A 247 -9.53 -17.35 9.00
C LEU A 247 -10.10 -16.90 7.63
N MET A 248 -11.40 -17.05 7.40
CA MET A 248 -12.03 -16.66 6.14
C MET A 248 -12.00 -15.16 5.89
N ILE A 249 -12.03 -14.33 6.93
CA ILE A 249 -11.92 -12.87 6.80
C ILE A 249 -10.55 -12.51 6.21
N TRP A 250 -9.49 -13.13 6.72
CA TRP A 250 -8.12 -12.95 6.22
C TRP A 250 -7.94 -13.39 4.76
N VAL A 251 -8.66 -14.43 4.34
CA VAL A 251 -8.61 -14.95 2.96
C VAL A 251 -9.50 -14.14 2.00
N ALA A 252 -10.65 -13.67 2.48
CA ALA A 252 -11.62 -12.95 1.65
C ALA A 252 -11.18 -11.53 1.31
N LEU A 253 -10.41 -10.86 2.18
CA LEU A 253 -9.87 -9.52 1.91
C LEU A 253 -8.96 -9.46 0.66
N PRO A 254 -7.87 -10.26 0.57
CA PRO A 254 -7.01 -10.23 -0.60
C PRO A 254 -7.73 -10.73 -1.85
N SER A 255 -8.52 -11.80 -1.74
CA SER A 255 -9.32 -12.32 -2.87
C SER A 255 -10.32 -11.26 -3.37
N GLY A 256 -11.08 -10.64 -2.48
CA GLY A 256 -12.03 -9.59 -2.80
C GLY A 256 -11.37 -8.36 -3.43
N LEU A 257 -10.17 -7.97 -2.97
CA LEU A 257 -9.44 -6.85 -3.56
C LEU A 257 -8.93 -7.18 -4.97
N ILE A 258 -8.42 -8.39 -5.20
CA ILE A 258 -8.00 -8.86 -6.53
C ILE A 258 -9.20 -8.83 -7.47
N VAL A 259 -10.32 -9.41 -7.06
CA VAL A 259 -11.57 -9.43 -7.83
C VAL A 259 -12.06 -8.01 -8.14
N ALA A 260 -11.95 -7.09 -7.18
CA ALA A 260 -12.32 -5.69 -7.38
C ALA A 260 -11.44 -5.02 -8.43
N ARG A 261 -10.12 -5.18 -8.34
CA ARG A 261 -9.16 -4.60 -9.29
C ARG A 261 -9.33 -5.16 -10.70
N VAL A 262 -9.51 -6.47 -10.84
CA VAL A 262 -9.78 -7.11 -12.13
C VAL A 262 -11.07 -6.56 -12.73
N THR A 263 -12.14 -6.49 -11.94
CA THR A 263 -13.43 -5.97 -12.41
C THR A 263 -13.34 -4.50 -12.83
N GLN A 264 -12.60 -3.68 -12.07
CA GLN A 264 -12.37 -2.26 -12.39
C GLN A 264 -11.62 -2.11 -13.72
N GLU A 265 -10.60 -2.92 -13.98
CA GLU A 265 -9.87 -2.89 -15.24
C GLU A 265 -10.74 -3.33 -16.43
N LEU A 266 -11.59 -4.34 -16.24
CA LEU A 266 -12.55 -4.77 -17.26
C LEU A 266 -13.57 -3.67 -17.60
N LEU A 267 -14.08 -2.98 -16.59
CA LEU A 267 -14.97 -1.82 -16.75
C LEU A 267 -14.28 -0.68 -17.49
N ARG A 268 -13.00 -0.43 -17.19
CA ARG A 268 -12.22 0.63 -17.87
C ARG A 268 -11.98 0.35 -19.35
N ARG A 269 -11.79 -0.92 -19.72
CA ARG A 269 -11.55 -1.36 -21.11
C ARG A 269 -12.82 -1.53 -21.93
N THR A 270 -13.97 -1.64 -21.28
CA THR A 270 -15.26 -1.86 -21.94
C THR A 270 -16.14 -0.62 -21.72
N PRO A 271 -16.06 0.40 -22.61
CA PRO A 271 -16.87 1.61 -22.51
C PRO A 271 -18.37 1.33 -22.53
#